data_AF-A0A4S2N5I7-F1
#
_entry.id   AF-A0A4S2N5I7-F1
#
_cell.length_a   1.000
_cell.length_b   1.000
_cell.length_c   1.000
_cell.angle_alpha   90.00
_cell.angle_beta   90.00
_cell.angle_gamma   90.00
#
_symmetry.space_group_name_H-M   'P 1'
#
loop_
_entity.id
_entity.type
_entity.pdbx_description
1 polymer ?
#
loop_
_entity_poly.entity_id
_entity_poly.type
_entity_poly.pdbx_seq_one_letter_code
_entity_poly.pdbx_strand_id
1 'polypeptide(L)'
;MLNVVAWGGMLFLLLINASPAMCHPTCNDINSPRRIWIEIDSQILNALFCVTGFGLIPWRFRDLWYLLKWRCGGRRDALERLAGIHEAWFRLEPGVDVEKTEQEEETTASPTKTWKLDYVIWLYCWNTFFQCCLSGFMWGMDRYERPAWSTGLFVALACLVAGLAGGMVWWETRKVKRVEGEGEKEREGGE
;
A
#
# COMPACT_ATOMS: atom_id res chain seq x y z
N MET A 1 8.38 -11.12 6.23
CA MET A 1 9.00 -11.09 4.89
C MET A 1 9.55 -12.45 4.47
N LEU A 2 10.37 -13.13 5.28
CA LEU A 2 10.95 -14.45 4.93
C LEU A 2 9.90 -15.49 4.48
N ASN A 3 8.80 -15.62 5.23
CA ASN A 3 7.73 -16.57 4.89
C ASN A 3 7.04 -16.24 3.56
N VAL A 4 6.78 -14.96 3.28
CA VAL A 4 6.15 -14.54 2.01
C VAL A 4 7.05 -14.90 0.83
N VAL A 5 8.37 -14.73 0.97
CA VAL A 5 9.35 -15.08 -0.07
C VAL A 5 9.42 -16.60 -0.26
N ALA A 6 9.42 -17.38 0.82
CA ALA A 6 9.47 -18.84 0.75
C ALA A 6 8.22 -19.43 0.07
N TRP A 7 7.02 -19.08 0.54
CA TRP A 7 5.76 -19.56 -0.03
C TRP A 7 5.51 -19.00 -1.44
N GLY A 8 5.93 -17.75 -1.70
CA GLY A 8 5.85 -17.12 -3.02
C GLY A 8 6.79 -17.77 -4.04
N GLY A 9 8.01 -18.09 -3.61
CA GLY A 9 8.98 -18.82 -4.41
C GLY A 9 8.50 -20.23 -4.75
N MET A 10 7.89 -20.93 -3.79
CA MET A 10 7.29 -22.25 -4.02
C MET A 10 6.17 -22.20 -5.05
N LEU A 11 5.22 -21.26 -4.91
CA LEU A 11 4.14 -21.07 -5.89
C LEU A 11 4.70 -20.79 -7.29
N PHE A 12 5.73 -19.96 -7.41
CA PHE A 12 6.40 -19.69 -8.68
C PHE A 12 7.02 -20.97 -9.29
N LEU A 13 7.74 -21.76 -8.50
CA LEU A 13 8.34 -23.04 -8.94
C LEU A 13 7.27 -24.03 -9.42
N LEU A 14 6.11 -24.08 -8.76
CA LEU A 14 4.98 -24.92 -9.17
C LEU A 14 4.32 -24.42 -10.46
N LEU A 15 4.28 -23.11 -10.69
CA LEU A 15 3.74 -22.52 -11.92
C LEU A 15 4.64 -22.81 -13.13
N ILE A 16 5.98 -22.72 -12.98
CA ILE A 16 6.94 -23.02 -14.06
C ILE A 16 7.18 -24.52 -14.29
N ASN A 17 6.40 -25.40 -13.65
CA ASN A 17 6.48 -26.86 -13.78
C ASN A 17 7.84 -27.45 -13.35
N ALA A 18 8.51 -26.86 -12.36
CA ALA A 18 9.81 -27.31 -11.87
C ALA A 18 9.77 -28.66 -11.11
N SER A 19 8.59 -29.23 -10.88
CA SER A 19 8.38 -30.48 -10.16
C SER A 19 7.45 -31.45 -10.93
N PRO A 20 7.95 -32.08 -12.02
CA PRO A 20 7.16 -33.01 -12.84
C PRO A 20 6.70 -34.27 -12.08
N ALA A 21 7.33 -34.60 -10.95
CA ALA A 21 6.96 -35.72 -10.09
C ALA A 21 5.56 -35.58 -9.45
N MET A 22 4.97 -34.38 -9.44
CA MET A 22 3.61 -34.14 -8.92
C MET A 22 2.50 -34.26 -9.97
N CYS A 23 2.83 -34.72 -11.18
CA CYS A 23 1.90 -34.84 -12.31
C CYS A 23 1.31 -36.25 -12.45
N HIS A 24 0.51 -36.67 -11.47
CA HIS A 24 -0.31 -37.88 -11.57
C HIS A 24 -1.76 -37.55 -11.21
N PRO A 25 -2.79 -37.91 -12.02
CA PRO A 25 -2.74 -38.60 -13.31
C PRO A 25 -2.40 -37.69 -14.52
N THR A 26 -2.66 -36.38 -14.46
CA THR A 26 -2.16 -35.39 -15.44
C THR A 26 -1.76 -34.09 -14.73
N CYS A 27 -0.81 -33.33 -15.28
CA CYS A 27 -0.31 -32.07 -14.66
C CYS A 27 -1.39 -30.99 -14.46
N ASN A 28 -2.52 -31.07 -15.18
CA ASN A 28 -3.62 -30.11 -15.14
C ASN A 28 -4.88 -30.70 -14.47
N ASP A 29 -4.80 -31.92 -13.93
CA ASP A 29 -5.92 -32.54 -13.24
C ASP A 29 -6.28 -31.74 -11.99
N ILE A 30 -7.59 -31.56 -11.76
CA ILE A 30 -8.09 -30.83 -10.60
C ILE A 30 -7.65 -31.48 -9.29
N ASN A 31 -7.44 -32.80 -9.27
CA ASN A 31 -7.00 -33.58 -8.11
C ASN A 31 -5.48 -33.83 -8.07
N SER A 32 -4.72 -33.29 -9.02
CA SER A 32 -3.26 -33.47 -9.01
C SER A 32 -2.64 -32.84 -7.74
N PRO A 33 -1.60 -33.47 -7.15
CA PRO A 33 -0.87 -32.92 -6.01
C PRO A 33 -0.37 -31.49 -6.27
N ARG A 34 0.04 -31.20 -7.52
CA ARG A 34 0.45 -29.86 -7.96
C ARG A 34 -0.63 -28.80 -7.72
N ARG A 35 -1.88 -29.07 -8.12
CA ARG A 35 -2.97 -28.10 -7.98
C ARG A 35 -3.42 -27.93 -6.53
N ILE A 36 -3.28 -28.96 -5.71
CA ILE A 36 -3.50 -28.91 -4.26
C ILE A 36 -2.48 -27.98 -3.60
N TRP A 37 -1.19 -28.15 -3.90
CA TRP A 37 -0.14 -27.29 -3.36
C TRP A 37 -0.26 -25.85 -3.84
N ILE A 38 -0.58 -25.60 -5.12
CA ILE A 38 -0.86 -24.25 -5.62
C ILE A 38 -2.01 -23.59 -4.83
N GLU A 39 -3.07 -24.33 -4.51
CA GLU A 39 -4.16 -23.80 -3.70
C GLU A 39 -3.70 -23.47 -2.28
N ILE A 40 -2.98 -24.39 -1.61
CA ILE A 40 -2.45 -24.17 -0.25
C ILE A 40 -1.52 -22.95 -0.21
N ASP A 41 -0.56 -22.88 -1.13
CA ASP A 41 0.39 -21.78 -1.23
C ASP A 41 -0.34 -20.46 -1.49
N SER A 42 -1.35 -20.47 -2.36
CA SER A 42 -2.15 -19.27 -2.64
C SER A 42 -2.96 -18.81 -1.42
N GLN A 43 -3.54 -19.74 -0.64
CA GLN A 43 -4.29 -19.43 0.57
C GLN A 43 -3.39 -18.88 1.67
N ILE A 44 -2.19 -19.45 1.84
CA ILE A 44 -1.20 -18.97 2.80
C ILE A 44 -0.70 -17.58 2.41
N LEU A 45 -0.36 -17.37 1.13
CA LEU A 45 0.07 -16.06 0.64
C LEU A 45 -1.03 -15.02 0.81
N ASN A 46 -2.27 -15.37 0.46
CA ASN A 46 -3.41 -14.50 0.69
C ASN A 46 -3.59 -14.17 2.18
N ALA A 47 -3.51 -15.17 3.07
CA ALA A 47 -3.63 -14.94 4.50
C ALA A 47 -2.49 -14.04 5.04
N LEU A 48 -1.25 -14.23 4.58
CA LEU A 48 -0.12 -13.38 4.98
C LEU A 48 -0.31 -11.93 4.51
N PHE A 49 -0.75 -11.72 3.26
CA PHE A 49 -1.05 -10.38 2.76
C PHE A 49 -2.26 -9.75 3.45
N CYS A 50 -3.33 -10.50 3.67
CA CYS A 50 -4.53 -10.01 4.35
C CYS A 50 -4.27 -9.73 5.83
N VAL A 51 -3.50 -10.53 6.57
CA VAL A 51 -3.19 -10.26 7.99
C VAL A 51 -2.39 -8.96 8.14
N THR A 52 -1.38 -8.76 7.29
CA THR A 52 -0.62 -7.50 7.28
C THR A 52 -1.47 -6.32 6.82
N GLY A 53 -2.36 -6.52 5.85
CA GLY A 53 -3.32 -5.51 5.40
C GLY A 53 -4.36 -5.15 6.47
N PHE A 54 -4.95 -6.14 7.13
CA PHE A 54 -5.99 -6.02 8.16
C PHE A 54 -5.46 -5.34 9.41
N GLY A 55 -4.21 -5.59 9.81
CA GLY A 55 -3.58 -4.84 10.89
C GLY A 55 -3.48 -3.33 10.61
N LEU A 56 -3.42 -2.93 9.34
CA LEU A 56 -3.33 -1.53 8.89
C LEU A 56 -4.70 -0.92 8.56
N ILE A 57 -5.78 -1.71 8.51
CA ILE A 57 -7.13 -1.25 8.19
C ILE A 57 -7.62 -0.13 9.15
N PRO A 58 -7.49 -0.24 10.50
CA PRO A 58 -7.99 0.80 11.41
C PRO A 58 -7.37 2.17 11.14
N TRP A 59 -6.07 2.19 10.83
CA TRP A 59 -5.33 3.42 10.51
C TRP A 59 -5.77 4.01 9.17
N ARG A 60 -5.99 3.18 8.14
CA ARG A 60 -6.52 3.63 6.85
C ARG A 60 -7.93 4.21 6.95
N PHE A 61 -8.80 3.59 7.76
CA PHE A 61 -10.15 4.12 8.00
C PHE A 61 -10.14 5.44 8.76
N ARG A 62 -9.27 5.57 9.77
CA ARG A 62 -9.06 6.84 10.47
C ARG A 62 -8.63 7.93 9.49
N ASP A 63 -7.66 7.65 8.63
CA ASP A 63 -7.14 8.62 7.65
C ASP A 63 -8.23 9.01 6.63
N LEU A 64 -9.01 8.04 6.13
CA LEU A 64 -10.17 8.29 5.27
C LEU A 64 -11.24 9.14 6.00
N TRP A 65 -11.49 8.87 7.27
CA TRP A 65 -12.48 9.62 8.05
C TRP A 65 -12.07 11.09 8.20
N TYR A 66 -10.79 11.37 8.48
CA TYR A 66 -10.28 12.74 8.50
C TYR A 66 -10.36 13.41 7.13
N LEU A 67 -10.05 12.68 6.06
CA LEU A 67 -10.16 13.19 4.69
C LEU A 67 -11.60 13.56 4.33
N LEU A 68 -12.56 12.68 4.59
CA LEU A 68 -13.99 12.92 4.36
C LEU A 68 -14.51 14.08 5.21
N LYS A 69 -14.08 14.17 6.47
CA LYS A 69 -14.42 15.28 7.37
C LYS A 69 -13.91 16.62 6.84
N TRP A 70 -12.75 16.66 6.19
CA TRP A 70 -12.25 17.85 5.51
C TRP A 70 -13.00 18.14 4.21
N ARG A 71 -13.22 17.14 3.33
CA ARG A 71 -13.89 17.32 2.03
C ARG A 71 -15.37 17.66 2.13
N CYS A 72 -16.11 16.96 2.98
CA CYS A 72 -17.54 17.16 3.16
C CYS A 72 -17.86 18.22 4.22
N GLY A 73 -17.02 18.33 5.25
CA GLY A 73 -17.25 19.22 6.39
C GLY A 73 -16.47 20.54 6.34
N GLY A 74 -15.58 20.74 5.36
CA GLY A 74 -14.76 21.95 5.23
C GLY A 74 -13.79 22.22 6.40
N ARG A 75 -13.65 21.27 7.34
CA ARG A 75 -12.87 21.47 8.58
C ARG A 75 -11.37 21.36 8.31
N ARG A 76 -10.67 22.49 8.33
CA ARG A 76 -9.20 22.55 8.16
C ARG A 76 -8.44 21.84 9.27
N ASP A 77 -8.98 21.81 10.49
CA ASP A 77 -8.41 21.05 11.61
C ASP A 77 -8.19 19.56 11.28
N ALA A 78 -9.07 18.97 10.46
CA ALA A 78 -8.93 17.57 10.05
C ALA A 78 -7.77 17.38 9.05
N LEU A 79 -7.53 18.37 8.19
CA LEU A 79 -6.42 18.37 7.25
C LEU A 79 -5.09 18.56 7.99
N GLU A 80 -5.04 19.42 8.99
CA GLU A 80 -3.85 19.63 9.85
C GLU A 80 -3.47 18.35 10.61
N ARG A 81 -4.46 17.67 11.20
CA ARG A 81 -4.25 16.36 11.84
C ARG A 81 -3.69 15.33 10.86
N LEU A 82 -4.22 15.32 9.63
CA LEU A 82 -3.79 14.41 8.59
C LEU A 82 -2.38 14.75 8.08
N ALA A 83 -2.05 16.04 8.01
CA ALA A 83 -0.71 16.52 7.67
C ALA A 83 0.32 16.10 8.73
N GLY A 84 -0.02 16.20 10.02
CA GLY A 84 0.84 15.71 11.10
C GLY A 84 1.05 14.19 11.07
N ILE A 85 0.01 13.40 10.71
CA ILE A 85 0.17 11.94 10.55
C ILE A 85 1.11 11.60 9.39
N HIS A 86 1.07 12.39 8.31
CA HIS A 86 1.84 12.19 7.08
C HIS A 86 3.03 13.14 6.96
N GLU A 87 3.53 13.67 8.08
CA GLU A 87 4.61 14.66 8.13
C GLU A 87 5.93 14.15 7.53
N ALA A 88 6.11 12.85 7.36
CA ALA A 88 7.31 12.31 6.72
C ALA A 88 7.42 12.67 5.22
N TRP A 89 6.31 13.03 4.57
CA TRP A 89 6.27 13.26 3.12
C TRP A 89 5.33 14.38 2.69
N PHE A 90 4.39 14.79 3.54
CA PHE A 90 3.40 15.82 3.24
C PHE A 90 3.71 17.09 4.03
N ARG A 91 3.75 18.24 3.35
CA ARG A 91 3.87 19.58 3.95
C ARG A 91 2.58 20.34 3.70
N LEU A 92 1.93 20.82 4.76
CA LEU A 92 0.74 21.65 4.64
C LEU A 92 1.13 23.10 4.39
N GLU A 93 0.36 23.82 3.57
CA GLU A 93 0.53 25.25 3.38
C GLU A 93 0.15 25.99 4.67
N PRO A 94 1.05 26.79 5.26
CA PRO A 94 0.74 27.53 6.48
C PRO A 94 -0.43 28.50 6.24
N GLY A 95 -1.32 28.60 7.23
CA GLY A 95 -2.38 29.62 7.21
C GLY A 95 -1.81 31.03 7.23
N VAL A 96 -2.59 32.00 6.76
CA VAL A 96 -2.22 33.43 6.58
C VAL A 96 -1.78 34.12 7.89
N ASP A 97 -1.92 33.50 9.06
CA ASP A 97 -1.76 34.13 10.37
C ASP A 97 -0.45 33.76 11.12
N VAL A 98 0.56 33.21 10.44
CA VAL A 98 1.89 33.00 11.05
C VAL A 98 2.82 34.11 10.58
N GLU A 99 3.11 35.07 11.46
CA GLU A 99 4.29 35.92 11.32
C GLU A 99 5.52 35.01 11.17
N LYS A 100 6.10 35.00 9.98
CA LYS A 100 7.31 34.24 9.67
C LYS A 100 8.44 34.73 10.55
N THR A 101 8.99 33.84 11.38
CA THR A 101 10.42 33.96 11.72
C THR A 101 11.18 33.62 10.45
N GLU A 102 11.75 34.63 9.79
CA GLU A 102 12.42 34.54 8.47
C GLU A 102 13.52 33.46 8.38
N GLN A 103 13.98 32.91 9.52
CA GLN A 103 15.02 31.89 9.59
C GLN A 103 14.54 30.43 9.47
N GLU A 104 13.25 30.13 9.60
CA GLU A 104 12.73 28.73 9.56
C GLU A 104 12.12 28.36 8.18
N GLU A 105 11.87 29.36 7.34
CA GLU A 105 11.22 29.16 6.05
C GLU A 105 12.18 28.75 4.92
N GLU A 106 13.48 29.07 5.03
CA GLU A 106 14.45 28.77 3.97
C GLU A 106 14.80 27.27 3.88
N THR A 107 14.73 26.54 4.99
CA THR A 107 15.07 25.10 5.04
C THR A 107 13.87 24.16 4.91
N THR A 108 12.62 24.66 5.01
CA THR A 108 11.42 23.82 4.99
C THR A 108 10.93 23.57 3.56
N ALA A 109 10.70 22.30 3.20
CA ALA A 109 10.25 21.95 1.86
C ALA A 109 8.90 22.60 1.50
N SER A 110 8.77 23.07 0.24
CA SER A 110 7.56 23.76 -0.23
C SER A 110 6.27 22.95 -0.01
N PRO A 111 5.14 23.60 0.28
CA PRO A 111 3.85 22.93 0.53
C PRO A 111 3.48 21.90 -0.54
N THR A 112 3.09 20.72 -0.09
CA THR A 112 2.63 19.64 -0.95
C THR A 112 1.19 19.89 -1.38
N LYS A 113 0.90 19.73 -2.67
CA LYS A 113 -0.48 19.88 -3.16
C LYS A 113 -1.40 18.85 -2.50
N THR A 114 -2.53 19.31 -1.98
CA THR A 114 -3.50 18.50 -1.23
C THR A 114 -4.09 17.32 -2.01
N TRP A 115 -4.18 17.41 -3.35
CA TRP A 115 -4.67 16.32 -4.19
C TRP A 115 -3.81 15.04 -4.09
N LYS A 116 -2.51 15.17 -3.79
CA LYS A 116 -1.63 14.00 -3.62
C LYS A 116 -2.02 13.18 -2.39
N LEU A 117 -2.44 13.87 -1.33
CA LEU A 117 -2.96 13.26 -0.12
C LEU A 117 -4.29 12.54 -0.39
N ASP A 118 -5.21 13.19 -1.11
CA ASP A 118 -6.44 12.56 -1.58
C ASP A 118 -6.13 11.27 -2.38
N TYR A 119 -5.21 11.36 -3.35
CA TYR A 119 -4.81 10.25 -4.20
C TYR A 119 -4.26 9.05 -3.41
N VAL A 120 -3.30 9.29 -2.49
CA VAL A 120 -2.68 8.23 -1.69
C VAL A 120 -3.71 7.54 -0.79
N ILE A 121 -4.58 8.32 -0.11
CA ILE A 121 -5.59 7.76 0.78
C ILE A 121 -6.62 6.94 0.00
N TRP A 122 -7.09 7.42 -1.15
CA TRP A 122 -8.00 6.67 -2.02
C TRP A 122 -7.37 5.38 -2.52
N LEU A 123 -6.09 5.37 -2.90
CA LEU A 123 -5.39 4.15 -3.29
C LEU A 123 -5.26 3.15 -2.13
N TYR A 124 -5.06 3.61 -0.90
CA TYR A 124 -5.08 2.74 0.28
C TYR A 124 -6.48 2.15 0.54
N CYS A 125 -7.54 2.90 0.29
CA CYS A 125 -8.91 2.40 0.36
C CYS A 125 -9.18 1.35 -0.73
N TRP A 126 -8.79 1.60 -1.98
CA TRP A 126 -8.89 0.63 -3.06
C TRP A 126 -8.09 -0.64 -2.79
N ASN A 127 -6.88 -0.51 -2.23
CA ASN A 127 -6.07 -1.65 -1.81
C ASN A 127 -6.81 -2.53 -0.79
N THR A 128 -7.37 -1.90 0.24
CA THR A 128 -8.17 -2.62 1.25
C THR A 128 -9.43 -3.24 0.66
N PHE A 129 -10.12 -2.55 -0.25
CA PHE A 129 -11.28 -3.09 -0.95
C PHE A 129 -10.93 -4.35 -1.76
N PHE A 130 -9.86 -4.30 -2.57
CA PHE A 130 -9.42 -5.46 -3.35
C PHE A 130 -8.97 -6.62 -2.47
N GLN A 131 -8.32 -6.35 -1.33
CA GLN A 131 -7.97 -7.39 -0.35
C GLN A 131 -9.21 -8.04 0.27
N CYS A 132 -10.24 -7.27 0.62
CA CYS A 132 -11.51 -7.80 1.13
C CYS A 132 -12.26 -8.64 0.09
N CYS A 133 -12.31 -8.18 -1.18
CA CYS A 133 -12.88 -8.96 -2.27
C CYS A 133 -12.13 -10.28 -2.46
N LEU A 134 -10.80 -10.22 -2.45
CA LEU A 134 -9.96 -11.38 -2.62
C LEU A 134 -10.11 -12.37 -1.45
N SER A 135 -10.14 -11.90 -0.20
CA SER A 135 -10.42 -12.76 0.96
C SER A 135 -11.82 -13.37 0.88
N GLY A 136 -12.81 -12.61 0.40
CA GLY A 136 -14.17 -13.11 0.17
C GLY A 136 -14.21 -14.24 -0.86
N PHE A 137 -13.52 -14.10 -1.99
CA PHE A 137 -13.41 -15.17 -3.00
C PHE A 137 -12.59 -16.36 -2.49
N MET A 138 -11.56 -16.11 -1.68
CA MET A 138 -10.64 -17.15 -1.22
C MET A 138 -11.14 -17.97 -0.04
N TRP A 139 -11.98 -17.40 0.81
CA TRP A 139 -12.54 -18.08 1.98
C TRP A 139 -14.04 -18.39 1.83
N GLY A 140 -14.72 -17.72 0.89
CA GLY A 140 -16.17 -17.88 0.67
C GLY A 140 -16.58 -18.82 -0.45
N MET A 141 -15.69 -19.22 -1.36
CA MET A 141 -16.01 -20.14 -2.45
C MET A 141 -15.23 -21.45 -2.38
N ASP A 142 -15.91 -22.55 -2.67
CA ASP A 142 -15.33 -23.89 -2.78
C ASP A 142 -14.37 -24.01 -3.97
N ARG A 143 -13.35 -24.86 -3.79
CA ARG A 143 -12.25 -25.14 -4.75
C ARG A 143 -12.70 -25.38 -6.20
N TYR A 144 -13.91 -25.88 -6.40
CA TYR A 144 -14.41 -26.33 -7.70
C TYR A 144 -15.11 -25.23 -8.49
N GLU A 145 -15.63 -24.20 -7.83
CA GLU A 145 -16.36 -23.09 -8.47
C GLU A 145 -15.55 -21.80 -8.58
N ARG A 146 -14.34 -21.76 -8.00
CA ARG A 146 -13.50 -20.55 -8.03
C ARG A 146 -12.99 -20.28 -9.46
N PRO A 147 -13.30 -19.11 -10.04
CA PRO A 147 -12.75 -18.73 -11.33
C PRO A 147 -11.23 -18.59 -11.21
N ALA A 148 -10.48 -19.32 -12.04
CA ALA A 148 -9.01 -19.31 -12.00
C ALA A 148 -8.39 -17.92 -12.27
N TRP A 149 -9.16 -17.00 -12.86
CA TRP A 149 -8.73 -15.64 -13.15
C TRP A 149 -8.91 -14.67 -11.97
N SER A 150 -9.88 -14.90 -11.08
CA SER A 150 -10.32 -13.89 -10.11
C SER A 150 -9.25 -13.59 -9.07
N THR A 151 -8.63 -14.62 -8.51
CA THR A 151 -7.53 -14.47 -7.55
C THR A 151 -6.35 -13.72 -8.15
N GLY A 152 -5.88 -14.14 -9.34
CA GLY A 152 -4.78 -13.47 -10.04
C GLY A 152 -5.07 -12.01 -10.36
N LEU A 153 -6.28 -11.70 -10.84
CA LEU A 153 -6.68 -10.34 -11.14
C LEU A 153 -6.68 -9.44 -9.90
N PHE A 154 -7.31 -9.87 -8.81
CA PHE A 154 -7.41 -9.04 -7.61
C PHE A 154 -6.05 -8.88 -6.89
N VAL A 155 -5.18 -9.90 -6.92
CA VAL A 155 -3.78 -9.73 -6.44
C VAL A 155 -3.07 -8.67 -7.27
N ALA A 156 -3.14 -8.76 -8.60
CA ALA A 156 -2.47 -7.82 -9.49
C ALA A 156 -2.97 -6.38 -9.27
N LEU A 157 -4.29 -6.19 -9.14
CA LEU A 157 -4.89 -4.88 -8.86
C LEU A 157 -4.47 -4.35 -7.49
N ALA A 158 -4.50 -5.16 -6.43
CA ALA A 158 -4.09 -4.78 -5.08
C ALA A 158 -2.60 -4.35 -5.05
N CYS A 159 -1.73 -5.12 -5.70
CA CYS A 159 -0.31 -4.78 -5.82
C CYS A 159 -0.09 -3.50 -6.63
N LEU A 160 -0.84 -3.29 -7.71
CA LEU A 160 -0.73 -2.09 -8.54
C LEU A 160 -1.12 -0.84 -7.75
N VAL A 161 -2.25 -0.84 -7.06
CA VAL A 161 -2.66 0.33 -6.26
C VAL A 161 -1.71 0.58 -5.09
N ALA A 162 -1.17 -0.48 -4.47
CA ALA A 162 -0.16 -0.34 -3.43
C ALA A 162 1.16 0.26 -3.97
N GLY A 163 1.59 -0.18 -5.15
CA GLY A 163 2.79 0.33 -5.83
C GLY A 163 2.65 1.80 -6.22
N LEU A 164 1.49 2.21 -6.74
CA LEU A 164 1.22 3.61 -7.07
C LEU A 164 1.22 4.52 -5.83
N ALA A 165 0.60 4.07 -4.73
CA ALA A 165 0.58 4.84 -3.48
C ALA A 165 1.98 4.96 -2.89
N GLY A 166 2.71 3.84 -2.80
CA GLY A 166 4.09 3.81 -2.32
C GLY A 166 5.04 4.63 -3.18
N GLY A 167 4.88 4.59 -4.50
CA GLY A 167 5.67 5.37 -5.45
C GLY A 167 5.47 6.88 -5.27
N MET A 168 4.23 7.34 -5.06
CA MET A 168 3.95 8.75 -4.79
C MET A 168 4.56 9.19 -3.46
N VAL A 169 4.33 8.44 -2.38
CA VAL A 169 4.90 8.75 -1.06
C VAL A 169 6.42 8.80 -1.13
N TRP A 170 7.05 7.80 -1.76
CA TRP A 170 8.50 7.74 -1.92
C TRP A 170 9.06 8.94 -2.69
N TRP A 171 8.40 9.35 -3.78
CA TRP A 171 8.83 10.50 -4.57
C TRP A 171 8.78 11.79 -3.77
N GLU A 172 7.67 12.03 -3.05
CA GLU A 172 7.53 13.21 -2.20
C GLU A 172 8.51 13.18 -1.02
N THR A 173 8.66 12.04 -0.33
CA THR A 173 9.67 11.89 0.74
C THR A 173 11.07 12.21 0.23
N ARG A 174 11.43 11.73 -0.97
CA ARG A 174 12.76 11.99 -1.55
C ARG A 174 12.95 13.47 -1.91
N LYS A 175 11.88 14.13 -2.39
CA LYS A 175 11.89 15.56 -2.68
C LYS A 175 12.08 16.38 -1.40
N VAL A 176 11.33 16.07 -0.34
CA VAL A 176 11.40 16.74 0.96
C VAL A 176 12.80 16.61 1.56
N LYS A 177 13.34 15.39 1.64
CA LYS A 177 14.70 15.13 2.15
C LYS A 177 15.80 15.84 1.37
N ARG A 178 15.60 16.06 0.08
CA ARG A 178 16.59 16.78 -0.75
C ARG A 178 16.64 18.27 -0.39
N VAL A 179 15.49 18.91 -0.21
CA VAL A 179 15.40 20.34 0.12
C VAL A 179 15.86 20.58 1.57
N GLU A 180 15.30 19.84 2.52
CA GLU A 180 15.63 20.00 3.95
C GLU A 180 17.10 19.67 4.22
N GLY A 181 17.65 18.64 3.55
CA GLY A 181 19.07 18.28 3.67
C GLY A 181 20.04 19.20 2.92
N GLU A 182 19.59 20.01 1.97
CA GLU A 182 20.40 21.09 1.37
C GLU A 182 20.46 22.28 2.34
N GLY A 183 19.33 22.65 2.96
CA GLY A 183 19.24 23.72 3.95
C GLY A 183 20.04 23.46 5.24
N GLU A 184 20.07 22.22 5.75
CA GLU A 184 20.91 21.86 6.91
C GLU A 184 22.40 22.09 6.65
N LYS A 185 22.89 21.79 5.43
CA LYS A 185 24.30 21.93 5.07
C LYS A 185 24.75 23.38 4.93
N GLU A 186 23.89 24.24 4.40
CA GLU A 186 24.18 25.67 4.28
C GLU A 186 24.30 26.33 5.66
N ARG A 187 23.51 25.87 6.64
CA ARG A 187 23.59 26.32 8.02
C ARG A 187 24.91 25.90 8.70
N GLU A 188 25.33 24.64 8.53
CA GLU A 188 26.58 24.15 9.13
C GLU A 188 27.86 24.71 8.47
N GLY A 189 27.81 25.07 7.18
CA GLY A 189 28.94 25.65 6.46
C GLY A 189 29.10 27.16 6.61
N GLY A 190 28.11 27.83 7.21
CA GLY A 190 28.09 29.28 7.45
C GLY A 190 28.55 29.70 8.85
N GLU A 191 28.77 28.76 9.77
CA GLU A 191 29.38 28.96 11.09
C GLU A 191 30.90 28.72 11.06
#